data_AF-A0A917XPJ3-F1
#
_entry.id   AF-A0A917XPJ3-F1
#
_cell.length_a   1.000
_cell.length_b   1.000
_cell.length_c   1.000
_cell.angle_alpha   90.00
_cell.angle_beta   90.00
_cell.angle_gamma   90.00
#
_symmetry.space_group_name_H-M   'P 1'
#
loop_
_entity.id
_entity.type
_entity.pdbx_description
1 polymer ?
#
loop_
_entity_poly.entity_id
_entity_poly.type
_entity_poly.pdbx_seq_one_letter_code
_entity_poly.pdbx_strand_id
1 'polypeptide(L)'
;MTEWMWPSEAEQILGRPWRATETDLVARLGALRDLHVGGLRWKEGDHVRLRVGHAGTLIDEGLEDEGEDCHIPYRVPRGTCGHIFRVRRYVSPFPYAVLFHDQAETELSLAQGDLAYIGGDPFHPRPQRATAQEDLERAGRLGSPWIPQPRRRVF
;
A
#
# COMPACT_ATOMS: atom_id res chain seq x y z
N MET A 1 13.15 -12.19 -32.92
CA MET A 1 14.44 -11.49 -33.13
C MET A 1 14.21 -10.04 -32.82
N THR A 2 14.64 -9.59 -31.64
CA THR A 2 14.43 -8.22 -31.19
C THR A 2 15.68 -7.43 -31.57
N GLU A 3 15.56 -6.59 -32.59
CA GLU A 3 16.60 -5.63 -32.98
C GLU A 3 16.78 -4.64 -31.83
N TRP A 4 17.93 -4.73 -31.16
CA TRP A 4 18.34 -3.75 -30.18
C TRP A 4 18.73 -2.48 -30.93
N MET A 5 18.03 -1.39 -30.64
CA MET A 5 18.28 -0.07 -31.21
C MET A 5 19.68 0.39 -30.79
N TRP A 6 20.60 0.52 -31.76
CA TRP A 6 21.98 0.93 -31.50
C TRP A 6 22.04 2.41 -31.08
N PRO A 7 23.05 2.81 -30.28
CA PRO A 7 23.17 4.16 -29.67
C PRO A 7 23.05 5.37 -30.61
N SER A 8 23.20 5.17 -31.92
CA SER A 8 23.16 6.23 -32.94
C SER A 8 21.79 6.88 -33.15
N GLU A 9 20.67 6.19 -32.87
CA GLU A 9 19.34 6.78 -33.00
C GLU A 9 18.99 7.68 -31.80
N ALA A 10 19.53 7.37 -30.62
CA ALA A 10 19.36 8.21 -29.43
C ALA A 10 20.08 9.56 -29.54
N GLU A 11 21.20 9.62 -30.28
CA GLU A 11 21.94 10.88 -30.52
C GLU A 11 21.15 11.84 -31.42
N GLN A 12 20.40 11.34 -32.40
CA GLN A 12 19.62 12.18 -33.31
C GLN A 12 18.43 12.85 -32.61
N ILE A 13 17.84 12.22 -31.60
CA ILE A 13 16.69 12.75 -30.87
C ILE A 13 17.10 13.80 -29.83
N LEU A 14 18.29 13.66 -29.22
CA LEU A 14 18.69 14.45 -28.05
C LEU A 14 19.71 15.56 -28.35
N GLY A 15 20.26 15.62 -29.57
CA GLY A 15 21.09 16.74 -30.05
C GLY A 15 22.37 17.01 -29.25
N ARG A 16 22.83 16.03 -28.46
CA ARG A 16 24.08 16.11 -27.66
C ARG A 16 24.81 14.77 -27.72
N PRO A 17 26.16 14.78 -27.73
CA PRO A 17 26.93 13.53 -27.70
C PRO A 17 26.55 12.72 -26.46
N TRP A 18 26.21 11.44 -26.64
CA TRP A 18 26.04 10.51 -25.52
C TRP A 18 27.43 10.24 -24.91
N ARG A 19 27.90 11.14 -24.06
CA ARG A 19 29.04 10.83 -23.18
C ARG A 19 28.60 10.98 -21.75
N ALA A 20 27.53 10.26 -21.41
CA ALA A 20 27.30 9.93 -20.02
C ALA A 20 28.38 8.91 -19.66
N THR A 21 29.28 9.28 -18.77
CA THR A 21 30.20 8.32 -18.19
C THR A 21 29.41 7.28 -17.38
N GLU A 22 29.99 6.11 -17.12
CA GLU A 22 29.39 5.13 -16.21
C GLU A 22 29.02 5.79 -14.87
N THR A 23 29.88 6.70 -14.38
CA THR A 23 29.64 7.51 -13.19
C THR A 23 28.40 8.39 -13.30
N ASP A 24 28.16 9.04 -14.44
CA ASP A 24 26.97 9.87 -14.67
C ASP A 24 25.69 9.03 -14.70
N LEU A 25 25.74 7.84 -15.30
CA LEU A 25 24.61 6.92 -15.35
C LEU A 25 24.27 6.39 -13.96
N VAL A 26 25.29 5.97 -13.18
CA VAL A 26 25.13 5.51 -11.80
C VAL A 26 24.54 6.62 -10.93
N ALA A 27 25.03 7.86 -11.06
CA ALA A 27 24.51 9.01 -10.31
C ALA A 27 23.04 9.29 -10.66
N ARG A 28 22.67 9.25 -11.93
CA ARG A 28 21.27 9.46 -12.38
C ARG A 28 20.34 8.35 -11.91
N LEU A 29 20.76 7.09 -12.03
CA LEU A 29 19.98 5.95 -11.53
C LEU A 29 19.83 5.98 -10.01
N GLY A 30 20.89 6.39 -9.30
CA GLY A 30 20.85 6.62 -7.86
C GLY A 30 19.84 7.70 -7.48
N ALA A 31 19.87 8.86 -8.13
CA ALA A 31 18.91 9.94 -7.90
C ALA A 31 17.46 9.53 -8.20
N LEU A 32 17.23 8.79 -9.29
CA LEU A 32 15.90 8.25 -9.61
C LEU A 32 15.41 7.25 -8.57
N ARG A 33 16.30 6.37 -8.09
CA ARG A 33 15.98 5.43 -7.02
C ARG A 33 15.61 6.18 -5.75
N ASP A 34 16.40 7.16 -5.34
CA ASP A 34 16.17 7.88 -4.09
C ASP A 34 14.88 8.72 -4.16
N LEU A 35 14.57 9.31 -5.32
CA LEU A 35 13.29 9.97 -5.58
C LEU A 35 12.12 8.98 -5.51
N HIS A 36 12.27 7.81 -6.16
CA HIS A 36 11.24 6.78 -6.17
C HIS A 36 10.97 6.27 -4.75
N VAL A 37 12.03 5.86 -4.03
CA VAL A 37 11.96 5.35 -2.66
C VAL A 37 11.44 6.42 -1.70
N GLY A 38 11.89 7.67 -1.83
CA GLY A 38 11.39 8.80 -1.03
C GLY A 38 9.92 9.12 -1.29
N GLY A 39 9.37 8.72 -2.43
CA GLY A 39 7.95 8.85 -2.77
C GLY A 39 7.06 7.75 -2.18
N LEU A 40 7.63 6.63 -1.71
CA LEU A 40 6.88 5.51 -1.14
C LEU A 40 6.37 5.86 0.25
N ARG A 41 5.04 5.84 0.41
CA ARG A 41 4.39 6.28 1.66
C ARG A 41 4.21 5.18 2.70
N TRP A 42 4.06 3.93 2.26
CA TRP A 42 3.77 2.80 3.14
C TRP A 42 4.99 1.91 3.37
N LYS A 43 4.92 1.13 4.44
CA LYS A 43 6.01 0.29 4.96
C LYS A 43 5.58 -1.16 5.06
N GLU A 44 6.56 -2.03 5.22
CA GLU A 44 6.34 -3.43 5.57
C GLU A 44 5.61 -3.50 6.92
N GLY A 45 4.64 -4.40 7.02
CA GLY A 45 3.71 -4.54 8.14
C GLY A 45 2.48 -3.63 8.07
N ASP A 46 2.43 -2.64 7.18
CA ASP A 46 1.24 -1.79 7.06
C ASP A 46 0.05 -2.59 6.50
N HIS A 47 -1.11 -2.42 7.14
CA HIS A 47 -2.37 -2.95 6.64
C HIS A 47 -2.99 -2.00 5.62
N VAL A 48 -3.43 -2.60 4.52
CA VAL A 48 -3.96 -1.90 3.36
C VAL A 48 -5.25 -2.55 2.87
N ARG A 49 -6.04 -1.76 2.18
CA ARG A 49 -7.24 -2.20 1.47
C ARG A 49 -7.09 -1.93 -0.01
N LEU A 50 -7.47 -2.90 -0.83
CA LEU A 50 -7.42 -2.78 -2.27
C LEU A 50 -8.51 -1.80 -2.78
N ARG A 51 -8.13 -0.81 -3.58
CA ARG A 51 -9.03 0.22 -4.14
C ARG A 51 -9.71 -0.21 -5.42
N VAL A 52 -9.07 -1.10 -6.20
CA VAL A 52 -9.56 -1.61 -7.49
C VAL A 52 -9.39 -3.12 -7.50
N GLY A 53 -10.38 -3.87 -7.96
CA GLY A 53 -10.25 -5.34 -8.01
C GLY A 53 -9.24 -5.77 -9.07
N HIS A 54 -8.46 -6.81 -8.76
CA HIS A 54 -7.51 -7.43 -9.68
C HIS A 54 -7.93 -8.86 -9.98
N ALA A 55 -7.71 -9.29 -11.22
CA ALA A 55 -7.86 -10.67 -11.65
C ALA A 55 -6.75 -10.99 -12.66
N GLY A 56 -6.34 -12.24 -12.72
CA GLY A 56 -5.27 -12.67 -13.60
C GLY A 56 -4.96 -14.15 -13.40
N THR A 57 -3.74 -14.52 -13.74
CA THR A 57 -3.23 -15.88 -13.63
C THR A 57 -1.88 -15.82 -12.94
N LEU A 58 -1.65 -16.70 -11.98
CA LEU A 58 -0.34 -16.94 -11.36
C LEU A 58 0.23 -18.25 -11.91
N ILE A 59 1.56 -18.33 -11.97
CA ILE A 59 2.27 -19.55 -12.33
C ILE A 59 2.59 -20.27 -11.03
N ASP A 60 2.14 -21.51 -10.92
CA ASP A 60 2.58 -22.43 -9.87
C ASP A 60 3.86 -23.14 -10.34
N GLU A 61 5.00 -22.77 -9.75
CA GLU A 61 6.32 -23.32 -10.10
C GLU A 61 6.38 -24.84 -9.86
N GLY A 62 5.63 -25.38 -8.91
CA GLY A 62 5.57 -26.82 -8.65
C GLY A 62 4.88 -27.58 -9.78
N LEU A 63 3.75 -27.06 -10.27
CA LEU A 63 3.07 -27.60 -11.44
C LEU A 63 3.90 -27.43 -12.72
N GLU A 64 4.65 -26.34 -12.84
CA GLU A 64 5.57 -26.11 -13.96
C GLU A 64 6.66 -27.18 -14.02
N ASP A 65 7.27 -27.50 -12.87
CA ASP A 65 8.29 -28.55 -12.75
C ASP A 65 7.74 -29.96 -13.06
N GLU A 66 6.46 -30.18 -12.78
CA GLU A 66 5.76 -31.44 -13.07
C GLU A 66 5.27 -31.56 -14.53
N GLY A 67 5.38 -30.48 -15.31
CA GLY A 67 4.91 -30.42 -16.70
C GLY A 67 3.37 -30.37 -16.83
N GLU A 68 2.68 -29.97 -15.76
CA GLU A 68 1.24 -29.79 -15.71
C GLU A 68 0.82 -28.36 -16.13
N ASP A 69 -0.48 -28.10 -16.22
CA ASP A 69 -0.96 -26.73 -16.45
C ASP A 69 -0.74 -25.89 -15.19
N CYS A 70 0.33 -25.10 -15.19
CA CYS A 70 0.77 -24.26 -14.08
C CYS A 70 -0.02 -22.96 -13.92
N HIS A 71 -1.00 -22.69 -14.80
CA HIS A 71 -1.74 -21.43 -14.82
C HIS A 71 -2.94 -21.46 -13.88
N ILE A 72 -2.78 -20.89 -12.69
CA ILE A 72 -3.86 -20.81 -11.71
C ILE A 72 -4.54 -19.44 -11.79
N PRO A 73 -5.84 -19.36 -12.13
CA PRO A 73 -6.55 -18.09 -12.15
C PRO A 73 -6.76 -17.56 -10.73
N TYR A 74 -6.56 -16.26 -10.54
CA TYR A 74 -6.84 -15.58 -9.27
C TYR A 74 -7.77 -14.38 -9.48
N ARG A 75 -8.48 -14.01 -8.42
CA ARG A 75 -9.31 -12.80 -8.40
C ARG A 75 -9.39 -12.22 -6.99
N VAL A 76 -8.77 -11.07 -6.79
CA VAL A 76 -8.85 -10.29 -5.54
C VAL A 76 -9.86 -9.16 -5.72
N PRO A 77 -11.04 -9.22 -5.05
CA PRO A 77 -12.05 -8.19 -5.16
C PRO A 77 -11.57 -6.83 -4.63
N ARG A 78 -12.19 -5.76 -5.15
CA ARG A 78 -12.05 -4.43 -4.52
C ARG A 78 -12.50 -4.51 -3.06
N GLY A 79 -11.76 -3.85 -2.18
CA GLY A 79 -12.08 -3.78 -0.77
C GLY A 79 -11.46 -4.90 0.07
N THR A 80 -10.84 -5.91 -0.56
CA THR A 80 -10.11 -6.95 0.17
C THR A 80 -8.96 -6.34 0.95
N CYS A 81 -8.81 -6.78 2.20
CA CYS A 81 -7.77 -6.36 3.10
C CYS A 81 -6.53 -7.26 2.95
N GLY A 82 -5.36 -6.65 3.04
CA GLY A 82 -4.09 -7.34 3.05
C GLY A 82 -3.08 -6.60 3.92
N HIS A 83 -1.88 -7.16 4.02
CA HIS A 83 -0.74 -6.49 4.65
C HIS A 83 0.42 -6.42 3.66
N ILE A 84 1.18 -5.33 3.71
CA ILE A 84 2.40 -5.19 2.92
C ILE A 84 3.47 -6.03 3.61
N PHE A 85 3.93 -7.10 2.97
CA PHE A 85 5.02 -7.91 3.52
C PHE A 85 6.39 -7.48 2.97
N ARG A 86 6.42 -6.80 1.81
CA ARG A 86 7.66 -6.30 1.20
C ARG A 86 7.48 -4.98 0.47
N VAL A 87 8.42 -4.06 0.64
CA VAL A 87 8.52 -2.81 -0.15
C VAL A 87 9.79 -2.83 -0.99
N ARG A 88 9.66 -2.81 -2.31
CA ARG A 88 10.80 -2.81 -3.24
C ARG A 88 11.51 -1.46 -3.22
N ARG A 89 12.78 -1.45 -2.82
CA ARG A 89 13.61 -0.23 -2.71
C ARG A 89 14.41 0.10 -3.98
N TYR A 90 13.83 -0.24 -5.13
CA TYR A 90 14.36 0.08 -6.46
C TYR A 90 13.21 0.59 -7.33
N VAL A 91 13.51 1.24 -8.45
CA VAL A 91 12.49 1.81 -9.33
C VAL A 91 11.60 0.69 -9.89
N SER A 92 10.36 0.62 -9.42
CA SER A 92 9.36 -0.37 -9.84
C SER A 92 7.99 0.29 -10.01
N PRO A 93 7.23 0.01 -11.08
CA PRO A 93 5.83 0.46 -11.18
C PRO A 93 4.93 -0.17 -10.09
N PHE A 94 5.33 -1.32 -9.56
CA PHE A 94 4.61 -2.06 -8.52
C PHE A 94 5.52 -2.27 -7.30
N PRO A 95 5.69 -1.25 -6.45
CA PRO A 95 6.67 -1.31 -5.36
C PRO A 95 6.19 -2.10 -4.13
N TYR A 96 4.89 -2.36 -3.99
CA TYR A 96 4.31 -3.00 -2.80
C TYR A 96 3.93 -4.45 -3.06
N ALA A 97 4.55 -5.40 -2.35
CA ALA A 97 4.06 -6.78 -2.33
C ALA A 97 3.10 -6.96 -1.15
N VAL A 98 1.89 -7.43 -1.45
CA VAL A 98 0.77 -7.52 -0.50
C VAL A 98 0.25 -8.94 -0.43
N LEU A 99 0.07 -9.44 0.79
CA LEU A 99 -0.57 -10.72 1.07
C LEU A 99 -2.03 -10.50 1.49
N PHE A 100 -2.97 -11.12 0.78
CA PHE A 100 -4.41 -11.02 1.06
C PHE A 100 -4.89 -12.20 1.93
N HIS A 101 -5.61 -11.89 3.02
CA HIS A 101 -5.89 -12.88 4.07
C HIS A 101 -7.06 -13.81 3.72
N ASP A 102 -8.04 -13.30 2.97
CA ASP A 102 -9.27 -14.04 2.64
C ASP A 102 -9.11 -14.96 1.41
N GLN A 103 -7.99 -14.87 0.69
CA GLN A 103 -7.77 -15.53 -0.59
C GLN A 103 -6.45 -16.30 -0.52
N ALA A 104 -6.48 -17.57 -0.12
CA ALA A 104 -5.41 -18.58 -0.24
C ALA A 104 -3.98 -18.00 -0.40
N GLU A 105 -3.55 -17.15 0.54
CA GLU A 105 -2.24 -16.49 0.55
C GLU A 105 -1.82 -15.88 -0.81
N THR A 106 -2.77 -15.30 -1.56
CA THR A 106 -2.48 -14.68 -2.85
C THR A 106 -1.60 -13.46 -2.66
N GLU A 107 -0.39 -13.51 -3.21
CA GLU A 107 0.58 -12.43 -3.21
C GLU A 107 0.48 -11.61 -4.50
N LEU A 108 0.28 -10.30 -4.37
CA LEU A 108 0.30 -9.39 -5.52
C LEU A 108 1.29 -8.24 -5.33
N SER A 109 1.99 -7.90 -6.41
CA SER A 109 2.76 -6.66 -6.49
C SER A 109 1.87 -5.54 -7.05
N LEU A 110 1.70 -4.46 -6.30
CA LEU A 110 0.72 -3.40 -6.57
C LEU A 110 1.33 -2.00 -6.56
N ALA A 111 0.70 -1.09 -7.28
CA ALA A 111 1.08 0.32 -7.30
C ALA A 111 0.53 1.08 -6.08
N GLN A 112 1.14 2.22 -5.73
CA GLN A 112 0.62 3.07 -4.65
C GLN A 112 -0.81 3.56 -4.94
N GLY A 113 -1.21 3.69 -6.20
CA GLY A 113 -2.57 4.13 -6.55
C GLY A 113 -3.65 3.13 -6.16
N ASP A 114 -3.31 1.83 -6.12
CA ASP A 114 -4.25 0.72 -6.02
C ASP A 114 -4.60 0.35 -4.59
N LEU A 115 -3.91 0.93 -3.61
CA LEU A 115 -4.03 0.59 -2.20
C LEU A 115 -4.52 1.80 -1.40
N ALA A 116 -5.20 1.52 -0.29
CA ALA A 116 -5.61 2.50 0.70
C ALA A 116 -5.11 2.06 2.08
N TYR A 117 -4.44 2.95 2.79
CA TYR A 117 -3.99 2.69 4.16
C TYR A 117 -5.20 2.54 5.09
N ILE A 118 -5.23 1.46 5.88
CA ILE A 118 -6.32 1.24 6.86
C ILE A 118 -5.85 1.30 8.32
N GLY A 119 -4.54 1.22 8.58
CA GLY A 119 -3.91 1.50 9.88
C GLY A 119 -4.32 0.59 11.04
N GLY A 120 -3.32 0.00 11.72
CA GLY A 120 -3.56 -0.91 12.85
C GLY A 120 -4.02 -2.30 12.42
N ASP A 121 -4.23 -3.16 13.42
CA ASP A 121 -4.65 -4.55 13.24
C ASP A 121 -6.02 -4.61 12.54
N PRO A 122 -6.16 -5.29 11.38
CA PRO A 122 -7.38 -5.34 10.59
C PRO A 122 -8.51 -6.07 11.32
N PHE A 123 -8.20 -6.79 12.41
CA PHE A 123 -9.18 -7.46 13.28
C PHE A 123 -9.64 -6.60 14.46
N HIS A 124 -9.07 -5.41 14.65
CA HIS A 124 -9.51 -4.45 15.67
C HIS A 124 -9.73 -3.08 15.03
N PRO A 125 -10.97 -2.76 14.59
CA PRO A 125 -11.29 -1.38 14.30
C PRO A 125 -11.02 -0.56 15.56
N ARG A 126 -10.10 0.42 15.49
CA ARG A 126 -10.03 1.46 16.52
C ARG A 126 -11.46 1.97 16.72
N PRO A 127 -11.94 2.10 17.96
CA PRO A 127 -13.25 2.70 18.18
C PRO A 127 -13.22 4.06 17.49
N GLN A 128 -14.11 4.23 16.50
CA GLN A 128 -14.38 5.54 15.95
C GLN A 128 -14.67 6.41 17.17
N ARG A 129 -13.93 7.51 17.33
CA ARG A 129 -14.19 8.48 18.40
C ARG A 129 -15.69 8.72 18.39
N ALA A 130 -16.39 8.23 19.41
CA ALA A 130 -17.78 8.56 19.64
C ALA A 130 -17.82 10.09 19.59
N THR A 131 -18.59 10.63 18.65
CA THR A 131 -18.88 12.06 18.64
C THR A 131 -19.36 12.39 20.04
N ALA A 132 -18.83 13.45 20.66
CA ALA A 132 -19.12 13.87 22.04
C ALA A 132 -20.64 14.04 22.35
N GLN A 133 -21.48 13.94 21.32
CA GLN A 133 -22.93 13.89 21.38
C GLN A 133 -23.48 12.59 22.01
N GLU A 134 -22.90 11.41 21.70
CA GLU A 134 -23.40 10.12 22.22
C GLU A 134 -23.03 9.90 23.69
N ASP A 135 -21.88 10.41 24.14
CA ASP A 135 -21.50 10.38 25.55
C ASP A 135 -22.38 11.31 26.41
N LEU A 136 -22.89 12.41 25.83
CA LEU A 136 -23.84 13.29 26.51
C LEU A 136 -25.22 12.62 26.68
N GLU A 137 -25.69 11.88 25.68
CA GLU A 137 -26.93 11.10 25.77
C GLU A 137 -26.82 9.91 26.73
N ARG A 138 -25.63 9.31 26.85
CA ARG A 138 -25.36 8.23 27.82
C ARG A 138 -25.23 8.76 29.25
N ALA A 139 -24.63 9.94 29.44
CA ALA A 139 -24.57 10.64 30.72
C ALA A 139 -25.96 11.15 31.18
N GLY A 140 -26.89 11.40 30.26
CA GLY A 140 -28.27 11.79 30.58
C GLY A 140 -29.15 10.64 31.13
N ARG A 141 -28.73 9.37 31.00
CA ARG A 141 -29.50 8.20 31.48
C ARG A 141 -28.97 7.56 32.76
N LEU A 142 -27.80 7.97 33.23
CA LEU A 142 -27.26 7.55 34.53
C LEU A 142 -27.26 8.75 35.47
N GLY A 143 -28.25 8.73 36.36
CA GLY A 143 -28.47 9.60 37.52
C GLY A 143 -27.45 10.70 37.79
N SER A 144 -27.97 11.92 37.78
CA SER A 144 -27.34 13.16 38.28
C SER A 144 -26.30 12.92 39.38
N PRO A 145 -25.06 13.42 39.23
CA PRO A 145 -24.17 13.50 40.37
C PRO A 145 -24.72 14.55 41.32
N TRP A 146 -24.90 14.16 42.58
CA TRP A 146 -25.28 15.01 43.70
C TRP A 146 -24.39 16.26 43.74
N ILE A 147 -24.95 17.43 43.41
CA ILE A 147 -24.28 18.72 43.63
C ILE A 147 -24.66 19.20 45.03
N PRO A 148 -23.73 19.34 45.99
CA PRO A 148 -24.05 19.93 47.28
C PRO A 148 -24.39 21.42 47.09
N GLN A 149 -25.61 21.80 47.43
CA GLN A 149 -26.11 23.18 47.39
C GLN A 149 -25.34 24.06 48.40
N PRO A 150 -24.87 25.26 48.02
CA PRO A 150 -24.32 26.21 48.97
C PRO A 150 -25.44 26.75 49.87
N ARG A 151 -25.27 26.61 51.19
CA ARG A 151 -26.15 27.23 52.20
C ARG A 151 -26.13 28.75 52.02
N ARG A 152 -27.24 29.32 51.55
CA ARG A 152 -27.50 30.77 51.63
C ARG A 152 -27.59 31.17 53.11
N ARG A 153 -26.73 32.09 53.55
CA ARG A 153 -26.97 32.85 54.79
C ARG A 153 -28.11 33.83 54.52
N VAL A 154 -29.13 33.76 55.35
CA VAL A 154 -30.18 34.79 55.47
C VAL A 154 -29.61 35.88 56.38
N PHE A 155 -29.66 37.13 55.93
CA PHE A 155 -29.73 38.31 56.79
C PHE A 155 -31.14 38.87 56.64
#